data_AF-D6ZHW7-F1
#
_entry.id   AF-D6ZHW7-F1
#
_cell.length_a   1.000
_cell.length_b   1.000
_cell.length_c   1.000
_cell.angle_alpha   90.00
_cell.angle_beta   90.00
_cell.angle_gamma   90.00
#
_symmetry.space_group_name_H-M   'P 1'
#
loop_
_entity.id
_entity.type
_entity.pdbx_description
1 polymer ?
#
loop_
_entity_poly.entity_id
_entity_poly.type
_entity_poly.pdbx_seq_one_letter_code
_entity_poly.pdbx_strand_id
1 'polypeptide(L)' 'MPWKYSREFRDCAVGLVFDWLRDGSGVSRWAVISDIGLKLGVSRESLRRWVVQAEIDRGERPGG' A
#
# COMPACT_ATOMS: atom_id res chain seq x y z
N MET A 1 -17.10 -12.96 -11.64
CA MET A 1 -16.63 -13.24 -10.26
C MET A 1 -15.87 -12.01 -9.78
N PRO A 2 -16.22 -11.34 -8.67
CA PRO A 2 -15.47 -10.17 -8.27
C PRO A 2 -14.10 -10.64 -7.77
N TRP A 3 -13.06 -10.47 -8.58
CA TRP A 3 -11.67 -10.74 -8.22
C TRP A 3 -11.24 -9.68 -7.18
N LYS A 4 -11.76 -9.79 -5.97
CA LYS A 4 -11.39 -8.92 -4.85
C LYS A 4 -10.00 -9.36 -4.41
N TYR A 5 -9.03 -8.46 -4.53
CA TYR A 5 -7.71 -8.64 -3.94
C TYR A 5 -7.86 -9.10 -2.48
N SER A 6 -7.27 -10.26 -2.16
CA SER A 6 -7.24 -10.81 -0.81
C SER A 6 -6.68 -9.78 0.18
N ARG A 7 -7.16 -9.80 1.42
CA ARG A 7 -6.65 -8.90 2.48
C ARG A 7 -5.14 -9.03 2.63
N GLU A 8 -4.64 -10.27 2.65
CA GLU A 8 -3.20 -10.60 2.71
C GLU A 8 -2.39 -9.93 1.59
N PHE A 9 -2.90 -9.94 0.36
CA PHE A 9 -2.23 -9.32 -0.77
C PHE A 9 -2.16 -7.80 -0.62
N ARG A 10 -3.25 -7.19 -0.14
CA ARG A 10 -3.29 -5.75 0.11
C ARG A 10 -2.33 -5.35 1.22
N ASP A 11 -2.29 -6.12 2.31
CA ASP A 11 -1.40 -5.88 3.44
C ASP A 11 0.08 -6.01 3.02
N CYS A 12 0.41 -7.06 2.26
CA CYS A 12 1.75 -7.25 1.69
C CYS A 12 2.16 -6.09 0.77
N ALA A 13 1.28 -5.68 -0.15
CA ALA A 13 1.55 -4.57 -1.06
C ALA A 13 1.81 -3.25 -0.32
N VAL A 14 1.03 -3.00 0.74
CA VAL A 14 1.19 -1.80 1.58
C VAL A 14 2.46 -1.88 2.44
N GLY A 15 2.77 -3.06 3.00
CA GLY A 15 3.99 -3.30 3.75
C GLY A 15 5.24 -3.01 2.93
N LEU A 16 5.27 -3.47 1.67
CA LEU A 16 6.35 -3.17 0.73
C LEU A 16 6.52 -1.67 0.47
N VAL A 17 5.42 -0.92 0.35
CA VAL A 17 5.47 0.54 0.19
C VAL A 17 6.10 1.19 1.41
N PHE A 18 5.71 0.80 2.63
CA PHE A 18 6.30 1.36 3.85
C PHE A 18 7.77 1.00 4.03
N ASP A 19 8.14 -0.24 3.69
CA ASP A 19 9.53 -0.69 3.75
C ASP A 19 10.42 0.16 2.82
N TRP A 20 10.01 0.32 1.56
CA TRP A 20 10.70 1.15 0.59
C TRP A 20 10.76 2.63 0.98
N LEU A 21 9.70 3.16 1.57
CA LEU A 21 9.69 4.55 2.05
C LEU A 21 10.63 4.77 3.24
N ARG A 22 10.93 3.71 3.99
CA ARG A 22 11.82 3.76 5.15
C ARG A 22 13.29 3.57 4.75
N ASP A 23 13.55 2.71 3.78
CA ASP A 23 14.89 2.43 3.24
C ASP A 23 15.37 3.54 2.27
N GLY A 24 14.46 4.00 1.41
CA GLY A 24 14.74 5.01 0.41
C GLY A 24 14.79 6.41 1.00
N SER A 25 15.99 6.86 1.40
CA SER A 25 16.22 8.23 1.85
C SER A 25 15.94 9.23 0.71
N GLY A 26 14.74 9.83 0.70
CA GLY A 26 14.35 10.88 -0.24
C GLY A 26 13.48 10.46 -1.43
N VAL A 27 13.06 9.20 -1.55
CA VAL A 27 12.08 8.81 -2.59
C VAL A 27 10.68 9.26 -2.20
N SER A 28 10.02 9.95 -3.13
CA SER A 28 8.64 10.40 -2.93
C SER A 28 7.69 9.20 -2.83
N ARG A 29 6.75 9.26 -1.88
CA ARG A 29 5.64 8.30 -1.72
C ARG A 29 4.95 7.96 -3.04
N TRP A 30 4.75 8.96 -3.90
CA TRP A 30 4.14 8.76 -5.21
C TRP A 30 4.97 7.87 -6.13
N ALA A 31 6.29 8.01 -6.11
CA ALA A 31 7.20 7.21 -6.93
C ALA A 31 7.18 5.75 -6.47
N VAL A 32 7.25 5.52 -5.15
CA VAL A 32 7.21 4.16 -4.57
C VAL A 32 5.89 3.45 -4.87
N ILE A 33 4.75 4.14 -4.71
CA ILE A 33 3.43 3.58 -5.01
C ILE A 33 3.29 3.25 -6.51
N SER A 34 3.80 4.10 -7.40
CA SER A 34 3.80 3.79 -8.83
C SER A 34 4.65 2.56 -9.16
N ASP A 35 5.87 2.47 -8.62
CA ASP A 35 6.80 1.35 -8.87
C ASP A 35 6.20 0.02 -8.39
N ILE A 36 5.75 -0.02 -7.13
CA ILE A 36 5.17 -1.24 -6.54
C ILE A 36 3.84 -1.59 -7.21
N GLY A 37 3.01 -0.60 -7.54
CA GLY A 37 1.78 -0.83 -8.29
C GLY A 37 2.06 -1.51 -9.64
N LEU A 38 3.06 -1.03 -10.37
CA LEU A 38 3.46 -1.63 -11.64
C LEU A 38 3.96 -3.06 -11.47
N LYS A 39 4.80 -3.32 -10.46
CA LYS A 39 5.39 -4.64 -10.16
C LYS A 39 4.35 -5.68 -9.76
N LEU A 40 3.30 -5.25 -9.05
CA LEU A 40 2.23 -6.12 -8.57
C LEU A 40 1.03 -6.21 -9.53
N GLY A 41 1.03 -5.44 -10.62
CA GLY A 41 -0.11 -5.36 -11.53
C GLY A 41 -1.34 -4.69 -10.89
N VAL A 42 -1.12 -3.75 -9.97
CA VAL A 42 -2.16 -3.02 -9.24
C VAL A 42 -2.14 -1.55 -9.66
N SER A 43 -3.31 -0.99 -9.96
CA SER A 43 -3.43 0.43 -10.27
C SER A 43 -2.91 1.29 -9.12
N ARG A 44 -2.11 2.32 -9.43
CA ARG A 44 -1.52 3.24 -8.43
C ARG A 44 -2.57 3.80 -7.47
N GLU A 45 -3.77 4.09 -7.98
CA GLU A 45 -4.86 4.65 -7.19
C GLU A 45 -5.40 3.66 -6.16
N SER A 46 -5.49 2.37 -6.52
CA SER A 46 -5.90 1.30 -5.60
C SER A 46 -4.86 1.13 -4.49
N LEU A 47 -3.58 1.06 -4.85
CA LEU A 47 -2.50 0.91 -3.88
C LEU A 47 -2.41 2.14 -2.96
N ARG A 48 -2.55 3.35 -3.50
CA ARG A 48 -2.62 4.59 -2.70
C ARG A 48 -3.75 4.54 -1.66
N ARG A 49 -4.95 4.09 -2.05
CA ARG A 49 -6.08 3.97 -1.13
C ARG A 49 -5.79 2.96 -0.01
N TRP A 50 -5.13 1.84 -0.32
CA TRP A 50 -4.75 0.85 0.69
C TRP A 50 -3.69 1.39 1.65
N VAL A 51 -2.69 2.12 1.14
CA VAL A 51 -1.66 2.77 1.96
C VAL A 51 -2.29 3.78 2.92
N VAL A 52 -3.17 4.67 2.42
CA VAL A 52 -3.90 5.63 3.27
C VAL A 52 -4.74 4.92 4.33
N GLN A 53 -5.45 3.85 3.94
CA GLN A 53 -6.25 3.08 4.88
C GLN A 53 -5.41 2.42 5.97
N ALA A 54 -4.21 1.95 5.64
CA ALA A 54 -3.28 1.35 6.58
C ALA A 54 -2.56 2.37 7.46
N GLU A 55 -2.31 3.59 6.97
CA GLU A 55 -1.86 4.70 7.83
C GLU A 55 -2.92 5.04 8.88
N ILE A 56 -4.19 5.04 8.50
CA ILE A 56 -5.31 5.22 9.44
C ILE A 56 -5.38 4.05 10.42
N ASP A 57 -5.29 2.80 9.93
CA ASP A 57 -5.34 1.59 10.79
C ASP A 57 -4.17 1.53 11.79
N ARG A 58 -2.96 1.89 11.36
CA ARG A 58 -1.78 2.03 12.23
C ARG A 58 -1.89 3.19 13.23
N GLY A 59 -2.68 4.22 12.91
CA GLY A 59 -2.87 5.40 13.75
C GLY A 59 -3.98 5.23 14.77
N GLU A 60 -5.15 4.75 14.33
CA GLU A 60 -6.34 4.57 15.14
C GLU A 60 -7.29 3.59 14.44
N ARG A 61 -7.44 2.39 14.96
CA ARG A 61 -8.77 1.90 15.36
C ARG A 61 -8.66 0.59 16.14
N PRO A 62 -9.01 0.57 17.44
CA PRO A 62 -9.66 -0.61 17.99
C PRO A 62 -10.95 -0.80 17.19
N GLY A 63 -10.97 -1.80 16.31
CA GLY A 63 -12.18 -2.16 15.58
C GLY A 63 -13.15 -2.89 16.50
N GLY A 64 -14.38 -2.39 16.62
CA GLY A 64 -15.52 -3.12 17.20
C GLY A 64 -16.07 -2.48 18.45
#